data_AF-A0A382VTJ4-F1
#
_entry.id   AF-A0A382VTJ4-F1
#
_cell.length_a   1.000
_cell.length_b   1.000
_cell.length_c   1.000
_cell.angle_alpha   90.00
_cell.angle_beta   90.00
_cell.angle_gamma   90.00
#
_symmetry.space_group_name_H-M   'P 1'
#
loop_
_entity.id
_entity.type
_entity.pdbx_description
1 polymer ?
#
loop_
_entity_poly.entity_id
_entity_poly.type
_entity_poly.pdbx_seq_one_letter_code
_entity_poly.pdbx_strand_id
1 'polypeptide(L)' 'MKKTTVAFLLVTVVSVGVATSASAGVASVPQTLVATASNLQVTLTWTTPASNGGETITDYIIE' A
#
# COMPACT_ATOMS: atom_id res chain seq x y z
N MET A 1 43.21 13.86 -17.35
CA MET A 1 44.33 12.92 -17.20
C MET A 1 43.78 11.49 -17.18
N LYS A 2 44.38 10.58 -17.95
CA LYS A 2 43.91 9.20 -18.15
C LYS A 2 44.20 8.31 -16.93
N LYS A 3 43.33 7.31 -16.66
CA LYS A 3 43.64 5.96 -16.08
C LYS A 3 42.31 5.17 -15.97
N THR A 4 42.07 4.14 -16.80
CA THR A 4 42.50 2.72 -16.78
C THR A 4 41.59 1.81 -15.94
N THR A 5 41.09 0.78 -16.63
CA THR A 5 40.00 -0.16 -16.35
C THR A 5 40.30 -1.21 -15.27
N VAL A 6 39.25 -1.66 -14.56
CA VAL A 6 39.20 -2.93 -13.82
C VAL A 6 38.03 -3.76 -14.35
N ALA A 7 38.26 -5.03 -14.68
CA ALA A 7 37.24 -5.95 -15.17
C ALA A 7 36.44 -6.54 -14.00
N PHE A 8 35.11 -6.52 -14.10
CA PHE A 8 34.24 -7.33 -13.25
C PHE A 8 33.61 -8.41 -14.13
N LEU A 9 33.87 -9.68 -13.79
CA LEU A 9 33.13 -10.81 -14.34
C LEU A 9 31.66 -10.62 -13.94
N LEU A 10 30.78 -10.44 -14.93
CA LEU A 10 29.34 -10.51 -14.69
C LEU A 10 29.02 -11.96 -14.32
N VAL A 11 28.97 -12.26 -13.03
CA VAL A 11 28.14 -13.36 -12.56
C VAL A 11 26.70 -12.89 -12.76
N THR A 12 25.93 -13.57 -13.60
CA THR A 12 24.50 -13.32 -13.66
C THR A 12 23.91 -13.72 -12.32
N VAL A 13 23.66 -12.75 -11.44
CA VAL A 13 22.69 -12.93 -10.37
C VAL A 13 21.35 -13.09 -11.06
N VAL A 14 20.84 -14.31 -11.10
CA VAL A 14 19.40 -14.49 -11.30
C VAL A 14 18.76 -14.01 -10.00
N SER A 15 18.28 -12.76 -10.01
CA SER A 15 17.46 -12.26 -8.91
C SER A 15 16.15 -13.04 -8.94
N VAL A 16 16.07 -14.14 -8.19
CA VAL A 16 14.76 -14.68 -7.82
C VAL A 16 14.22 -13.73 -6.78
N GLY A 17 13.47 -12.73 -7.24
CA GLY A 17 12.61 -11.96 -6.36
C GLY A 17 11.65 -12.94 -5.72
N VAL A 18 11.87 -13.28 -4.45
CA VAL A 18 10.87 -13.98 -3.65
C VAL A 18 9.72 -13.00 -3.47
N ALA A 19 8.76 -13.02 -4.39
CA ALA A 19 7.47 -12.38 -4.19
C ALA A 19 6.77 -13.20 -3.10
N THR A 20 6.99 -12.83 -1.84
CA THR A 20 6.12 -13.29 -0.76
C THR A 20 4.79 -12.59 -1.00
N SER A 21 3.88 -13.24 -1.73
CA SER A 21 2.49 -12.82 -1.76
C SER A 21 1.99 -12.90 -0.32
N ALA A 22 1.89 -11.75 0.35
CA ALA A 22 1.22 -11.69 1.64
C ALA A 22 -0.21 -12.14 1.39
N SER A 23 -0.69 -13.12 2.15
CA SER A 23 -2.10 -13.48 2.11
C SER A 23 -2.89 -12.24 2.55
N ALA A 24 -3.63 -11.63 1.63
CA ALA A 24 -4.49 -10.49 1.94
C ALA A 24 -5.54 -10.92 2.98
N GLY A 25 -5.41 -10.38 4.19
CA GLY A 25 -6.40 -10.48 5.24
C GLY A 25 -7.52 -9.46 5.05
N VAL A 26 -8.57 -9.56 5.87
CA VAL A 26 -9.65 -8.57 5.87
C VAL A 26 -9.12 -7.26 6.45
N ALA A 27 -9.28 -6.15 5.71
CA ALA A 27 -9.00 -4.82 6.24
C ALA A 27 -9.90 -4.54 7.45
N SER A 28 -9.37 -3.88 8.46
CA SER A 28 -10.16 -3.46 9.61
C SER A 28 -11.12 -2.33 9.23
N VAL A 29 -12.07 -2.02 10.11
CA VAL A 29 -12.98 -0.89 9.89
C VAL A 29 -12.24 0.45 9.84
N PRO A 30 -12.75 1.45 9.09
CA PRO A 30 -12.26 2.82 9.15
C PRO A 30 -12.33 3.37 10.57
N GLN A 31 -11.36 4.20 10.93
CA GLN A 31 -11.29 4.81 12.25
C GLN A 31 -11.95 6.20 12.24
N THR A 32 -12.35 6.67 13.42
CA THR A 32 -12.89 8.02 13.65
C THR A 32 -13.97 8.44 12.62
N LEU A 33 -14.90 7.55 12.29
CA LEU A 33 -15.99 7.86 11.38
C LEU A 33 -16.93 8.90 12.02
N VAL A 34 -17.03 10.07 11.40
CA VAL A 34 -17.90 11.17 11.81
C VAL A 34 -18.77 11.58 10.63
N ALA A 35 -20.08 11.65 10.88
CA ALA A 35 -21.08 12.13 9.94
C ALA A 35 -21.59 13.51 10.37
N THR A 36 -21.50 14.50 9.49
CA THR A 36 -22.08 15.83 9.68
C THR A 36 -23.19 16.05 8.67
N ALA A 37 -24.43 16.13 9.15
CA ALA A 37 -25.58 16.41 8.31
C ALA A 37 -25.67 17.90 7.97
N SER A 38 -26.08 18.20 6.74
CA SER A 38 -26.36 19.53 6.21
C SER A 38 -27.61 19.48 5.33
N ASN A 39 -27.99 20.58 4.70
CA ASN A 39 -29.22 20.69 3.93
C ASN A 39 -29.24 19.74 2.72
N LEU A 40 -29.85 18.56 2.90
CA LEU A 40 -29.91 17.44 1.95
C LEU A 40 -28.54 16.81 1.60
N GLN A 41 -27.54 17.01 2.44
CA GLN A 41 -26.19 16.48 2.22
C GLN A 41 -25.64 15.94 3.53
N VAL A 42 -24.76 14.93 3.44
CA VAL A 42 -24.03 14.40 4.59
C VAL A 42 -22.55 14.40 4.24
N THR A 43 -21.75 15.06 5.08
CA THR A 43 -20.29 15.00 5.00
C THR A 43 -19.81 13.90 5.94
N LEU A 44 -19.16 12.89 5.36
CA LEU A 44 -18.55 11.79 6.10
C LEU A 44 -17.03 12.01 6.13
N THR A 45 -16.45 11.91 7.31
CA THR A 45 -14.99 11.99 7.52
C THR A 45 -14.54 10.79 8.33
N TRP A 46 -13.44 10.17 7.94
CA TRP A 46 -12.87 9.01 8.64
C TRP A 46 -11.36 8.95 8.38
N THR A 47 -10.65 8.23 9.22
CA THR A 47 -9.24 7.89 9.01
C THR A 47 -9.10 6.45 8.52
N THR A 48 -7.97 6.15 7.90
CA THR A 48 -7.65 4.82 7.39
C THR A 48 -7.80 3.74 8.46
N PRO A 49 -8.19 2.52 8.08
CA PRO A 49 -8.17 1.36 8.97
C PRO A 49 -6.82 1.16 9.67
N ALA A 50 -6.85 0.59 10.88
CA ALA A 50 -5.63 0.26 11.62
C ALA A 50 -4.76 -0.80 10.91
N SER A 51 -5.41 -1.67 10.14
CA SER A 51 -4.76 -2.64 9.26
C SER A 51 -5.49 -2.68 7.94
N ASN A 52 -4.74 -2.67 6.86
CA ASN A 52 -5.20 -2.80 5.50
C ASN A 52 -5.21 -4.27 5.01
N GLY A 53 -5.08 -5.22 5.94
CA GLY A 53 -5.03 -6.65 5.60
C GLY A 53 -3.74 -7.08 4.91
N GLY A 54 -2.73 -6.20 4.83
CA GLY A 54 -1.49 -6.45 4.10
C GLY A 54 -1.48 -5.91 2.66
N GLU A 55 -2.57 -5.28 2.20
CA GLU A 55 -2.71 -4.76 0.84
C GLU A 55 -3.06 -3.26 0.83
N THR A 56 -2.88 -2.57 -0.30
CA THR A 56 -3.30 -1.17 -0.40
C THR A 56 -4.83 -1.09 -0.45
N ILE A 57 -5.43 -0.20 0.35
CA ILE A 57 -6.89 0.06 0.29
C ILE A 57 -7.21 0.67 -1.09
N THR A 58 -8.08 0.03 -1.87
CA THR A 58 -8.50 0.54 -3.18
C THR A 58 -9.77 1.39 -3.11
N ASP A 59 -10.71 1.03 -2.24
CA ASP A 59 -12.05 1.61 -2.20
C ASP A 59 -12.66 1.59 -0.79
N TYR A 60 -13.73 2.36 -0.61
CA TYR A 60 -14.60 2.34 0.57
C TYR A 60 -16.04 2.22 0.12
N ILE A 61 -16.82 1.36 0.78
CA ILE A 61 -18.24 1.15 0.50
C ILE A 61 -19.06 1.92 1.55
N ILE A 62 -20.05 2.69 1.10
CA ILE A 62 -21.02 3.41 1.93
C ILE A 62 -22.41 2.87 1.61
N GLU A 63 -23.17 2.45 2.62
CA GLU A 63 -24.52 1.85 2.50
C GLU A 63 -25.53 2.54 3.43
#